data_AF-A0A7C2SMQ0-F1
#
_entry.id   AF-A0A7C2SMQ0-F1
#
_cell.length_a   1.000
_cell.length_b   1.000
_cell.length_c   1.000
_cell.angle_alpha   90.00
_cell.angle_beta   90.00
_cell.angle_gamma   90.00
#
_symmetry.space_group_name_H-M   'P 1'
#
loop_
_entity.id
_entity.type
_entity.pdbx_description
1 polymer ?
#
loop_
_entity_poly.entity_id
_entity_poly.type
_entity_poly.pdbx_seq_one_letter_code
_entity_poly.pdbx_strand_id
1 'polypeptide(L)'
;MKLLALVLVIAFDRFLEFFQRWRAARWPRRVTAEVFETLAGMVGATAARLLVWLLLPTVLFAWLGLGSDSVIGWLVAVLVLLLVITPRNTSEINRQLLDAAARGDRETVESARRVLFDGAPVDPATATTRQTGERIIVLAFSEWFLVLFWFVLAGPGGALLYRLTEWLAETPDPNEHEVSRLQGWQRRAHALLVVPAAPVFTVLMLLAGSFQRGLNAWRGDEALG
;
A
#
# COMPACT_ATOMS: atom_id res chain seq x y z
N MET A 1 -0.10 17.76 14.53
CA MET A 1 0.21 16.39 15.02
C MET A 1 0.28 15.30 13.93
N LYS A 2 -0.42 15.43 12.78
CA LYS A 2 -0.36 14.44 11.67
C LYS A 2 1.05 14.21 11.09
N LEU A 3 1.85 15.27 10.91
CA LEU A 3 3.24 15.15 10.45
C LEU A 3 4.09 14.33 11.42
N LEU A 4 3.89 14.51 12.72
CA LEU A 4 4.62 13.78 13.75
C LEU A 4 4.23 12.30 13.75
N ALA A 5 2.95 11.98 13.52
CA ALA A 5 2.52 10.59 13.28
C ALA A 5 3.19 9.98 12.04
N LEU A 6 3.27 10.74 10.94
CA LEU A 6 3.87 10.29 9.69
C LEU A 6 5.38 10.05 9.86
N VAL A 7 6.10 10.98 10.49
CA VAL A 7 7.53 10.82 10.81
C VAL A 7 7.76 9.64 11.74
N LEU A 8 6.93 9.49 12.78
CA LEU A 8 7.02 8.37 13.71
C LEU A 8 6.80 7.04 12.99
N VAL A 9 5.78 6.92 12.14
CA VAL A 9 5.51 5.69 11.40
C VAL A 9 6.66 5.35 10.45
N ILE A 10 7.22 6.33 9.75
CA ILE A 10 8.39 6.11 8.88
C ILE A 10 9.61 5.70 9.70
N ALA A 11 9.83 6.32 10.87
CA ALA A 11 10.91 5.94 11.76
C ALA A 11 10.72 4.51 12.28
N PHE A 12 9.52 4.15 12.75
CA PHE A 12 9.21 2.79 13.20
C PHE A 12 9.42 1.77 12.08
N ASP A 13 8.97 2.06 10.86
CA ASP A 13 9.17 1.16 9.74
C ASP A 13 10.65 0.93 9.40
N ARG A 14 11.47 1.99 9.50
CA ARG A 14 12.88 1.92 9.17
C ARG A 14 13.76 1.30 10.26
N PHE A 15 13.36 1.41 11.53
CA PHE A 15 14.17 0.95 12.65
C PHE A 15 13.73 -0.41 13.24
N LEU A 16 12.50 -0.85 12.99
CA LEU A 16 11.99 -2.09 13.57
C LEU A 16 11.75 -3.15 12.50
N GLU A 17 12.82 -3.86 12.13
CA GLU A 17 12.74 -5.06 11.29
C GLU A 17 11.75 -6.10 11.85
N PHE A 18 11.59 -6.15 13.17
CA PHE A 18 10.57 -6.94 13.86
C PHE A 18 9.14 -6.59 13.41
N PHE A 19 8.83 -5.30 13.29
CA PHE A 19 7.53 -4.82 12.84
C PHE A 19 7.31 -5.14 11.35
N GLN A 20 8.35 -5.06 10.53
CA GLN A 20 8.27 -5.49 9.13
C GLN A 20 7.93 -6.98 9.02
N ARG A 21 8.60 -7.84 9.81
CA ARG A 21 8.31 -9.29 9.83
C ARG A 21 6.91 -9.61 10.34
N TRP A 22 6.46 -8.95 11.42
CA TRP A 22 5.11 -9.13 11.97
C TRP A 22 4.02 -8.69 10.98
N ARG A 23 4.19 -7.55 10.29
CA ARG A 23 3.24 -7.10 9.26
C ARG A 23 3.32 -7.91 7.96
N ALA A 24 4.51 -8.40 7.57
CA ALA A 24 4.72 -9.26 6.41
C ALA A 24 3.98 -10.61 6.55
N ALA A 25 3.70 -11.05 7.78
CA ALA A 25 2.84 -12.19 8.08
C ALA A 25 1.35 -12.00 7.71
N ARG A 26 0.99 -10.89 7.03
CA ARG A 26 -0.35 -10.58 6.49
C ARG A 26 -1.47 -10.49 7.54
N TRP A 27 -1.13 -10.28 8.81
CA TRP A 27 -2.12 -10.19 9.90
C TRP A 27 -3.28 -9.22 9.60
N PRO A 28 -3.06 -7.97 9.12
CA PRO A 28 -4.17 -7.05 8.89
C PRO A 28 -5.17 -7.56 7.84
N ARG A 29 -4.65 -8.09 6.73
CA ARG A 29 -5.48 -8.66 5.66
C ARG A 29 -6.21 -9.93 6.14
N ARG A 30 -5.54 -10.77 6.92
CA ARG A 30 -6.14 -11.98 7.52
C ARG A 30 -7.27 -11.62 8.48
N VAL A 31 -7.04 -10.69 9.40
CA VAL A 31 -8.09 -10.24 10.34
C VAL A 31 -9.27 -9.65 9.59
N THR A 32 -9.06 -8.82 8.57
CA THR A 32 -10.18 -8.32 7.77
C THR A 32 -10.92 -9.41 7.00
N ALA A 33 -10.22 -10.45 6.54
CA ALA A 33 -10.83 -11.59 5.86
C ALA A 33 -11.62 -12.46 6.84
N GLU A 34 -11.09 -12.77 8.02
CA GLU A 34 -11.77 -13.53 9.07
C GLU A 34 -13.03 -12.82 9.58
N VAL A 35 -12.93 -11.50 9.81
CA VAL A 35 -14.09 -10.67 10.18
C VAL A 35 -15.12 -10.66 9.06
N PHE A 36 -14.67 -10.52 7.80
CA PHE A 36 -15.55 -10.55 6.64
C PHE A 36 -16.27 -11.91 6.50
N GLU A 37 -15.55 -13.03 6.62
CA GLU A 37 -16.11 -14.38 6.52
C GLU A 37 -17.11 -14.66 7.64
N THR A 38 -16.78 -14.27 8.88
CA THR A 38 -17.68 -14.42 10.03
C THR A 38 -18.97 -13.63 9.83
N LEU A 39 -18.86 -12.37 9.41
CA LEU A 39 -20.02 -11.52 9.13
C LEU A 39 -20.81 -12.00 7.90
N ALA A 40 -20.13 -12.51 6.88
CA ALA A 40 -20.74 -13.06 5.68
C ALA A 40 -21.61 -14.28 6.00
N GLY A 41 -21.17 -15.13 6.95
CA GLY A 41 -21.95 -16.26 7.45
C GLY A 41 -23.21 -15.86 8.22
N MET A 42 -23.23 -14.68 8.85
CA MET A 42 -24.38 -14.21 9.64
C MET A 42 -25.38 -13.36 8.84
N VAL A 43 -24.91 -12.43 8.01
CA VAL A 43 -25.73 -11.39 7.37
C VAL A 43 -25.70 -11.49 5.84
N GLY A 44 -24.91 -12.41 5.29
CA GLY A 44 -24.66 -12.56 3.85
C GLY A 44 -23.47 -11.73 3.37
N ALA A 45 -22.75 -12.24 2.37
CA ALA A 45 -21.50 -11.65 1.87
C ALA A 45 -21.64 -10.19 1.44
N THR A 46 -22.73 -9.84 0.77
CA THR A 46 -23.03 -8.47 0.32
C THR A 46 -23.21 -7.49 1.49
N ALA A 47 -23.97 -7.86 2.52
CA ALA A 47 -24.22 -7.01 3.67
C ALA A 47 -22.95 -6.87 4.53
N ALA A 48 -22.23 -7.97 4.75
CA ALA A 48 -20.94 -7.96 5.42
C ALA A 48 -19.93 -7.04 4.72
N ARG A 49 -19.91 -7.06 3.38
CA ARG A 49 -19.04 -6.23 2.54
C ARG A 49 -19.31 -4.74 2.76
N LEU A 50 -20.59 -4.33 2.74
CA LEU A 50 -20.99 -2.95 2.99
C LEU A 50 -20.73 -2.53 4.45
N LEU A 51 -20.97 -3.44 5.40
CA LEU A 51 -20.77 -3.17 6.82
C LEU A 51 -19.29 -2.96 7.12
N VAL A 52 -18.39 -3.84 6.69
CA VAL A 52 -16.95 -3.65 6.88
C VAL A 52 -16.45 -2.38 6.17
N TRP A 53 -16.91 -2.14 4.94
CA TRP A 53 -16.45 -1.00 4.13
C TRP A 53 -16.91 0.37 4.68
N LEU A 54 -18.14 0.47 5.18
CA LEU A 54 -18.72 1.75 5.60
C LEU A 54 -18.69 1.93 7.13
N LEU A 55 -19.00 0.89 7.91
CA LEU A 55 -19.12 1.00 9.36
C LEU A 55 -17.75 1.28 9.99
N LEU A 56 -16.70 0.55 9.60
CA LEU A 56 -15.38 0.66 10.23
C LEU A 56 -14.77 2.06 10.07
N PRO A 57 -14.70 2.64 8.85
CA PRO A 57 -14.20 4.00 8.67
C PRO A 57 -15.12 5.04 9.31
N THR A 58 -16.44 4.88 9.24
CA THR A 58 -17.39 5.87 9.78
C THR A 58 -17.35 5.92 11.31
N VAL A 59 -17.26 4.76 11.98
CA VAL A 59 -17.08 4.69 13.44
C VAL A 59 -15.77 5.33 13.83
N LEU A 60 -14.69 5.07 13.09
CA LEU A 60 -13.39 5.69 13.33
C LEU A 60 -13.45 7.22 13.14
N PHE A 61 -14.13 7.69 12.09
CA PHE A 61 -14.36 9.13 11.85
C PHE A 61 -15.18 9.78 12.96
N ALA A 62 -16.27 9.15 13.38
CA ALA A 62 -17.13 9.66 14.45
C ALA A 62 -16.38 9.70 15.79
N TRP A 63 -15.68 8.62 16.13
CA TRP A 63 -14.93 8.51 17.38
C TRP A 63 -13.78 9.53 17.46
N LEU A 64 -13.03 9.70 16.37
CA LEU A 64 -11.96 10.70 16.31
C LEU A 64 -12.50 12.12 16.18
N GLY A 65 -13.63 12.34 15.52
CA GLY A 65 -14.28 13.66 15.44
C GLY A 65 -14.72 14.18 16.81
N LEU A 66 -15.02 13.29 17.75
CA LEU A 66 -15.42 13.61 19.12
C LEU A 66 -14.23 13.86 20.08
N GLY A 67 -12.98 13.55 19.68
CA GLY A 67 -11.81 13.61 20.57
C GLY A 67 -10.47 13.88 19.87
N SER A 68 -10.50 14.58 18.74
CA SER A 68 -9.38 14.69 17.77
C SER A 68 -8.09 15.30 18.33
N ASP A 69 -8.18 16.12 19.37
CA ASP A 69 -7.03 16.79 19.99
C ASP A 69 -6.39 16.01 21.16
N SER A 70 -6.92 14.84 21.51
CA SER A 70 -6.35 13.99 22.55
C SER A 70 -5.11 13.23 22.04
N VAL A 71 -4.12 13.04 22.94
CA VAL A 71 -2.97 12.14 22.71
C VAL A 71 -3.44 10.74 22.31
N ILE A 72 -4.57 10.30 22.84
CA ILE A 72 -5.18 9.01 22.50
C ILE A 72 -5.60 8.98 21.02
N GLY A 73 -6.21 10.06 20.50
CA GLY A 73 -6.57 10.17 19.09
C GLY A 73 -5.35 10.13 18.17
N TRP A 74 -4.24 10.75 18.59
CA TRP A 74 -2.97 10.68 17.88
C TRP A 74 -2.37 9.26 17.87
N LEU A 75 -2.37 8.57 19.01
CA LEU A 75 -1.89 7.18 19.10
C LEU A 75 -2.72 6.23 18.23
N VAL A 76 -4.05 6.40 18.22
CA VAL A 76 -4.94 5.63 17.34
C VAL A 76 -4.66 5.94 15.88
N ALA A 77 -4.40 7.19 15.52
CA ALA A 77 -4.03 7.55 14.15
C ALA A 77 -2.72 6.89 13.70
N VAL A 78 -1.71 6.85 14.56
CA VAL A 78 -0.44 6.12 14.33
C VAL A 78 -0.71 4.63 14.17
N LEU A 79 -1.50 4.02 15.08
CA LEU A 79 -1.82 2.60 15.05
C LEU A 79 -2.56 2.20 13.76
N VAL A 80 -3.58 2.98 13.37
CA VAL A 80 -4.32 2.75 12.13
C VAL A 80 -3.38 2.86 10.93
N LEU A 81 -2.52 3.88 10.89
CA LEU A 81 -1.57 4.03 9.79
C LEU A 81 -0.59 2.84 9.71
N LEU A 82 -0.10 2.34 10.85
CA LEU A 82 0.73 1.14 10.91
C LEU A 82 0.00 -0.13 10.45
N LEU A 83 -1.28 -0.26 10.76
CA LEU A 83 -2.10 -1.41 10.35
C LEU A 83 -2.44 -1.38 8.86
N VAL A 84 -2.68 -0.18 8.32
CA VAL A 84 -3.12 0.03 6.96
C VAL A 84 -1.96 -0.04 5.97
N ILE A 85 -0.78 0.45 6.34
CA ILE A 85 0.44 0.31 5.52
C ILE A 85 0.81 -1.17 5.43
N THR A 86 0.69 -1.73 4.23
CA THR A 86 1.05 -3.12 3.98
C THR A 86 2.48 -3.18 3.45
N PRO A 87 3.36 -3.98 4.07
CA PRO A 87 4.63 -4.28 3.46
C PRO A 87 4.39 -5.38 2.43
N ARG A 88 4.39 -5.08 1.12
CA ARG A 88 4.53 -6.17 0.13
C ARG A 88 6.00 -6.63 0.02
N ASN A 89 6.82 -6.40 1.05
CA ASN A 89 8.27 -6.64 1.06
C ASN A 89 9.01 -6.00 -0.12
N THR A 90 8.43 -4.99 -0.78
CA THR A 90 8.99 -4.37 -2.00
C THR A 90 10.39 -3.81 -1.77
N SER A 91 10.65 -3.23 -0.59
CA SER A 91 11.98 -2.74 -0.20
C SER A 91 13.00 -3.87 -0.08
N GLU A 92 12.63 -4.97 0.58
CA GLU A 92 13.48 -6.13 0.79
C GLU A 92 13.74 -6.87 -0.53
N ILE A 93 12.71 -7.08 -1.35
CA ILE A 93 12.85 -7.71 -2.66
C ILE A 93 13.69 -6.84 -3.60
N ASN A 94 13.53 -5.51 -3.55
CA ASN A 94 14.37 -4.60 -4.32
C ASN A 94 15.85 -4.68 -3.87
N ARG A 95 16.12 -4.76 -2.56
CA ARG A 95 17.49 -4.94 -2.06
C ARG A 95 18.08 -6.27 -2.50
N GLN A 96 17.34 -7.37 -2.37
CA GLN A 96 17.75 -8.69 -2.83
C GLN A 96 18.02 -8.71 -4.33
N LEU A 97 17.17 -8.05 -5.12
CA LEU A 97 17.33 -7.89 -6.56
C LEU A 97 18.63 -7.13 -6.90
N LEU A 98 18.90 -6.00 -6.25
CA LEU A 98 20.10 -5.20 -6.48
C LEU A 98 21.37 -5.97 -6.08
N ASP A 99 21.36 -6.62 -4.92
CA ASP A 99 22.48 -7.42 -4.42
C ASP A 99 22.76 -8.64 -5.33
N ALA A 100 21.70 -9.32 -5.80
CA ALA A 100 21.84 -10.44 -6.73
C ALA A 100 22.33 -9.99 -8.11
N ALA A 101 21.82 -8.86 -8.61
CA ALA A 101 22.28 -8.28 -9.86
C ALA A 101 23.77 -7.88 -9.80
N ALA A 102 24.21 -7.30 -8.68
CA ALA A 102 25.62 -6.96 -8.46
C ALA A 102 26.53 -8.19 -8.40
N ARG A 103 26.02 -9.33 -7.89
CA ARG A 103 26.73 -10.61 -7.83
C ARG A 103 26.61 -11.45 -9.11
N GLY A 104 25.83 -11.02 -10.11
CA GLY A 104 25.58 -11.80 -11.33
C GLY A 104 24.74 -13.06 -11.12
N ASP A 105 24.03 -13.17 -9.99
CA ASP A 105 23.19 -14.31 -9.64
C ASP A 105 21.84 -14.21 -10.35
N ARG A 106 21.74 -14.86 -11.52
CA ARG A 106 20.54 -14.83 -12.35
C ARG A 106 19.34 -15.53 -11.72
N GLU A 107 19.56 -16.58 -10.93
CA GLU A 107 18.48 -17.35 -10.30
C GLU A 107 17.77 -16.53 -9.22
N THR A 108 18.54 -15.83 -8.38
CA THR A 108 17.97 -14.94 -7.36
C THR A 108 17.30 -13.71 -7.98
N VAL A 109 17.82 -13.19 -9.09
CA VAL A 109 17.18 -12.09 -9.84
C VAL A 109 15.82 -12.53 -10.41
N GLU A 110 15.75 -13.73 -10.99
CA GLU A 110 14.51 -14.24 -11.57
C GLU A 110 13.47 -14.55 -10.48
N SER A 111 13.87 -15.15 -9.36
CA SER A 111 12.97 -15.41 -8.25
C SER A 111 12.41 -14.12 -7.65
N ALA A 112 13.25 -13.09 -7.44
CA ALA A 112 12.82 -11.77 -6.98
C ALA A 112 11.83 -11.11 -7.96
N ARG A 113 12.07 -11.22 -9.27
CA ARG A 113 11.15 -10.72 -10.30
C ARG A 113 9.81 -11.44 -10.29
N ARG A 114 9.78 -12.76 -10.13
CA ARG A 114 8.53 -13.52 -10.02
C ARG A 114 7.65 -13.00 -8.88
N VAL A 115 8.25 -12.63 -7.75
CA VAL A 115 7.52 -12.04 -6.62
C VAL A 115 7.03 -10.62 -6.95
N LEU A 116 7.86 -9.77 -7.57
CA LEU A 116 7.48 -8.39 -7.93
C LEU A 116 6.33 -8.34 -8.95
N PHE A 117 6.33 -9.25 -9.92
CA PHE A 117 5.37 -9.33 -11.00
C PHE A 117 4.19 -10.27 -10.70
N ASP A 118 4.07 -10.79 -9.48
CA ASP A 118 2.90 -11.57 -9.07
C ASP A 118 1.60 -10.76 -9.28
N GLY A 119 0.66 -11.36 -10.01
CA GLY A 119 -0.59 -10.72 -10.44
C GLY A 119 -0.45 -9.57 -11.46
N ALA A 120 0.71 -9.38 -12.08
CA ALA A 120 0.92 -8.39 -13.16
C ALA A 120 0.79 -9.02 -14.55
N PRO A 121 0.40 -8.25 -15.59
CA PRO A 121 0.25 -8.76 -16.96
C PRO A 121 1.59 -8.94 -17.71
N VAL A 122 2.72 -8.77 -17.04
CA VAL A 122 4.07 -8.86 -17.61
C VAL A 122 4.72 -10.14 -17.14
N ASP A 123 5.28 -10.92 -18.07
CA ASP A 123 6.01 -12.13 -17.76
C ASP A 123 7.33 -11.81 -17.00
N PRO A 124 7.52 -12.33 -15.77
CA PRO A 124 8.72 -12.08 -14.99
C PRO A 124 10.03 -12.53 -15.67
N ALA A 125 9.98 -13.57 -16.50
CA ALA A 125 11.16 -14.14 -17.15
C ALA A 125 11.72 -13.23 -18.26
N THR A 126 10.84 -12.46 -18.90
CA THR A 126 11.19 -11.54 -20.00
C THR A 126 11.24 -10.07 -19.58
N ALA A 127 10.96 -9.78 -18.31
CA ALA A 127 10.98 -8.42 -17.78
C ALA A 127 12.37 -7.77 -17.91
N THR A 128 12.41 -6.59 -18.51
CA THR A 128 13.62 -5.76 -18.61
C THR A 128 13.94 -5.08 -17.28
N THR A 129 15.19 -4.60 -17.12
CA THR A 129 15.59 -3.78 -15.96
C THR A 129 14.70 -2.54 -15.81
N ARG A 130 14.34 -1.90 -16.93
CA ARG A 130 13.43 -0.76 -16.96
C ARG A 130 12.04 -1.13 -16.42
N GLN A 131 11.43 -2.19 -16.95
CA GLN A 131 10.12 -2.65 -16.49
C GLN A 131 10.14 -3.06 -15.01
N THR A 132 11.24 -3.62 -14.54
CA THR A 132 11.42 -3.95 -13.11
C THR A 132 11.42 -2.68 -12.25
N GLY A 133 12.15 -1.64 -12.67
CA GLY A 133 12.14 -0.33 -12.01
C GLY A 133 10.77 0.33 -12.01
N GLU A 134 10.08 0.33 -13.16
CA GLU A 134 8.70 0.84 -13.28
C GLU A 134 7.74 0.09 -12.33
N ARG A 135 7.89 -1.23 -12.23
CA ARG A 135 7.09 -2.05 -11.32
C ARG A 135 7.31 -1.68 -9.86
N ILE A 136 8.56 -1.49 -9.44
CA ILE A 136 8.89 -1.06 -8.07
C ILE A 136 8.26 0.30 -7.75
N ILE A 137 8.28 1.24 -8.69
CA ILE A 137 7.65 2.56 -8.53
C ILE A 137 6.13 2.43 -8.37
N VAL A 138 5.48 1.59 -9.19
CA VAL A 138 4.03 1.33 -9.10
C VAL A 138 3.67 0.66 -7.77
N LEU A 139 4.49 -0.27 -7.29
CA LEU A 139 4.32 -0.90 -5.97
C LEU A 139 4.45 0.14 -4.85
N ALA A 140 5.49 0.97 -4.87
CA ALA A 140 5.65 2.06 -3.92
C ALA A 140 4.47 3.05 -3.91
N PHE A 141 3.92 3.37 -5.09
CA PHE A 141 2.74 4.22 -5.22
C PHE A 141 1.51 3.61 -4.53
N SER A 142 1.22 2.33 -4.79
CA SER A 142 0.06 1.61 -4.23
C SER A 142 0.19 1.27 -2.74
N GLU A 143 1.39 0.91 -2.29
CA GLU A 143 1.64 0.46 -0.90
C GLU A 143 1.75 1.60 0.09
N TRP A 144 2.45 2.67 -0.31
CA TRP A 144 2.81 3.75 0.58
C TRP A 144 2.09 5.03 0.21
N PHE A 145 2.26 5.49 -1.03
CA PHE A 145 1.84 6.85 -1.38
C PHE A 145 0.33 7.04 -1.26
N LEU A 146 -0.46 6.10 -1.78
CA LEU A 146 -1.92 6.20 -1.73
C LEU A 146 -2.46 6.22 -0.29
N VAL A 147 -1.92 5.36 0.58
CA VAL A 147 -2.28 5.33 2.01
C VAL A 147 -1.91 6.66 2.69
N LEU A 148 -0.69 7.15 2.46
CA LEU A 148 -0.21 8.41 3.05
C LEU A 148 -1.00 9.62 2.53
N PHE A 149 -1.33 9.64 1.24
CA PHE A 149 -2.11 10.69 0.61
C PHE A 149 -3.49 10.83 1.28
N TRP A 150 -4.22 9.72 1.39
CA TRP A 150 -5.54 9.71 2.03
C TRP A 150 -5.47 9.93 3.55
N PHE A 151 -4.37 9.53 4.20
CA PHE A 151 -4.12 9.87 5.61
C PHE A 151 -3.95 11.38 5.83
N VAL A 152 -3.18 12.05 4.97
CA VAL A 152 -2.98 13.50 5.08
C VAL A 152 -4.31 14.23 4.85
N LEU A 153 -5.04 13.84 3.81
CA LEU A 153 -6.28 14.51 3.39
C LEU A 153 -7.44 14.27 4.36
N ALA A 154 -7.69 13.02 4.75
CA ALA A 154 -8.87 12.63 5.52
C ALA A 154 -8.54 11.88 6.83
N GLY A 155 -7.27 11.86 7.25
CA GLY A 155 -6.85 11.25 8.51
C GLY A 155 -6.84 9.72 8.47
N PRO A 156 -6.76 9.05 9.63
CA PRO A 156 -6.73 7.59 9.71
C PRO A 156 -7.99 6.94 9.13
N GLY A 157 -9.16 7.59 9.21
CA GLY A 157 -10.39 7.12 8.57
C GLY A 157 -10.28 7.06 7.05
N GLY A 158 -9.67 8.07 6.43
CA GLY A 158 -9.43 8.09 4.98
C GLY A 158 -8.45 7.02 4.51
N ALA A 159 -7.35 6.85 5.24
CA ALA A 159 -6.37 5.79 4.97
C ALA A 159 -7.01 4.40 5.05
N LEU A 160 -7.79 4.16 6.10
CA LEU A 160 -8.52 2.92 6.30
C LEU A 160 -9.55 2.67 5.19
N LEU A 161 -10.32 3.70 4.81
CA LEU A 161 -11.31 3.60 3.74
C LEU A 161 -10.66 3.20 2.41
N TYR A 162 -9.57 3.87 2.03
CA TYR A 162 -8.83 3.53 0.81
C TYR A 162 -8.41 2.05 0.82
N ARG A 163 -7.81 1.60 1.92
CA ARG A 163 -7.26 0.25 2.03
C ARG A 163 -8.32 -0.84 2.06
N LEU A 164 -9.42 -0.59 2.77
CA LEU A 164 -10.57 -1.49 2.74
C LEU A 164 -11.13 -1.58 1.31
N THR A 165 -11.22 -0.46 0.58
CA THR A 165 -11.67 -0.47 -0.82
C THR A 165 -10.76 -1.30 -1.72
N GLU A 166 -9.44 -1.18 -1.54
CA GLU A 166 -8.43 -1.97 -2.26
C GLU A 166 -8.56 -3.47 -1.96
N TRP A 167 -8.58 -3.87 -0.69
CA TRP A 167 -8.68 -5.28 -0.30
C TRP A 167 -9.99 -5.93 -0.77
N LEU A 168 -11.08 -5.19 -0.70
CA LEU A 168 -12.40 -5.69 -1.08
C LEU A 168 -12.54 -5.81 -2.61
N ALA A 169 -11.90 -4.92 -3.37
CA ALA A 169 -11.81 -5.02 -4.82
C ALA A 169 -10.97 -6.24 -5.28
N GLU A 170 -9.93 -6.60 -4.52
CA GLU A 170 -9.07 -7.76 -4.75
C GLU A 170 -9.66 -9.09 -4.26
N THR A 171 -10.68 -9.08 -3.38
CA THR A 171 -11.28 -10.30 -2.81
C THR A 171 -12.25 -10.93 -3.83
N PRO A 172 -12.01 -12.18 -4.29
CA PRO A 172 -12.94 -12.89 -5.15
C PRO A 172 -14.30 -13.09 -4.47
N ASP A 173 -15.40 -13.01 -5.23
CA ASP A 173 -16.71 -13.35 -4.71
C ASP A 173 -16.82 -14.87 -4.59
N PRO A 174 -17.13 -15.44 -3.41
CA PRO A 174 -17.26 -16.90 -3.26
C PRO A 174 -18.41 -17.49 -4.09
N ASN A 175 -19.35 -16.67 -4.54
CA ASN A 175 -20.41 -17.07 -5.45
C ASN A 175 -20.04 -16.68 -6.88
N GLU A 176 -19.16 -17.46 -7.52
CA GLU A 176 -18.57 -17.21 -8.86
C GLU A 176 -19.57 -16.99 -10.01
N HIS A 177 -20.87 -17.22 -9.80
CA HIS A 177 -21.89 -17.16 -10.85
C HIS A 177 -22.49 -15.76 -11.12
N GLU A 178 -22.30 -14.80 -10.20
CA GLU A 178 -22.62 -13.40 -10.44
C GLU A 178 -21.44 -12.55 -9.99
N VAL A 179 -20.80 -11.83 -10.92
CA VAL A 179 -20.01 -10.65 -10.53
C VAL A 179 -21.00 -9.71 -9.87
N SER A 180 -21.06 -9.73 -8.54
CA SER A 180 -21.99 -8.90 -7.79
C SER A 180 -21.77 -7.44 -8.24
N ARG A 181 -22.85 -6.72 -8.59
CA ARG A 181 -22.77 -5.31 -9.05
C ARG A 181 -21.91 -4.44 -8.14
N LEU A 182 -21.83 -4.83 -6.87
CA LEU A 182 -20.99 -4.24 -5.84
C LEU A 182 -19.49 -4.37 -6.10
N GLN A 183 -18.98 -5.51 -6.56
CA GLN A 183 -17.55 -5.66 -6.87
C GLN A 183 -17.14 -4.75 -8.03
N GLY A 184 -17.98 -4.64 -9.06
CA GLY A 184 -17.77 -3.68 -10.15
C GLY A 184 -17.78 -2.23 -9.67
N TRP A 185 -18.69 -1.89 -8.76
CA TRP A 185 -18.74 -0.57 -8.14
C TRP A 185 -17.52 -0.29 -7.25
N GLN A 186 -17.03 -1.27 -6.49
CA GLN A 186 -15.84 -1.15 -5.65
C GLN A 186 -14.57 -0.96 -6.47
N ARG A 187 -14.43 -1.64 -7.60
CA ARG A 187 -13.32 -1.40 -8.53
C ARG A 187 -13.33 0.03 -9.08
N ARG A 188 -14.52 0.56 -9.39
CA ARG A 188 -14.68 1.97 -9.79
C ARG A 188 -14.38 2.93 -8.65
N ALA A 189 -14.83 2.64 -7.43
CA ALA A 189 -14.54 3.44 -6.24
C ALA A 189 -13.02 3.46 -5.97
N HIS A 190 -12.35 2.31 -6.05
CA HIS A 190 -10.90 2.22 -5.94
C HIS A 190 -10.21 3.06 -7.03
N ALA A 191 -10.62 2.92 -8.30
CA ALA A 191 -10.08 3.75 -9.38
C ALA A 191 -10.27 5.25 -9.11
N LEU A 192 -11.45 5.66 -8.62
CA LEU A 192 -11.73 7.05 -8.26
C LEU A 192 -10.82 7.55 -7.13
N LEU A 193 -10.49 6.71 -6.15
CA LEU A 193 -9.56 7.05 -5.07
C LEU A 193 -8.10 7.12 -5.54
N VAL A 194 -7.74 6.47 -6.64
CA VAL A 194 -6.39 6.48 -7.20
C VAL A 194 -6.14 7.69 -8.09
N VAL A 195 -7.15 8.08 -8.90
CA VAL A 195 -7.06 9.19 -9.87
C VAL A 195 -6.48 10.49 -9.29
N PRO A 196 -6.92 11.01 -8.11
CA PRO A 196 -6.39 12.28 -7.60
C PRO A 196 -4.95 12.18 -7.09
N ALA A 197 -4.53 11.00 -6.63
CA ALA A 197 -3.19 10.79 -6.09
C ALA A 197 -2.12 10.63 -7.19
N ALA A 198 -2.49 10.07 -8.35
CA ALA A 198 -1.54 9.74 -9.42
C ALA A 198 -0.79 10.96 -10.02
N PRO A 199 -1.44 12.11 -10.31
CA PRO A 199 -0.73 13.30 -10.79
C PRO A 199 0.24 13.85 -9.75
N VAL A 200 -0.16 13.88 -8.47
CA VAL A 200 0.68 14.37 -7.37
C VAL A 200 1.94 13.51 -7.25
N PHE A 201 1.79 12.18 -7.27
CA PHE A 201 2.91 11.27 -7.24
C PHE A 201 3.85 11.45 -8.44
N THR A 202 3.29 11.61 -9.65
CA THR A 202 4.08 11.85 -10.86
C THR A 202 4.93 13.11 -10.75
N VAL A 203 4.35 14.22 -10.27
CA VAL A 203 5.08 15.48 -10.07
C VAL A 203 6.20 15.31 -9.04
N LEU A 204 5.93 14.62 -7.93
CA LEU A 204 6.94 14.34 -6.91
C LEU A 204 8.08 13.48 -7.46
N MET A 205 7.79 12.49 -8.31
CA MET A 205 8.80 11.65 -8.94
C MET A 205 9.64 12.42 -9.98
N LEU A 206 9.01 13.31 -10.75
CA LEU A 206 9.74 14.20 -11.65
C LEU A 206 10.71 15.12 -10.90
N LEU A 207 10.27 15.65 -9.76
CA LEU A 207 11.09 16.49 -8.89
C LEU A 207 12.22 15.70 -8.24
N ALA A 208 11.95 14.49 -7.75
CA ALA A 208 12.97 13.62 -7.17
C ALA A 208 14.04 13.24 -8.21
N GLY A 209 13.62 12.93 -9.44
CA GLY A 209 14.54 12.59 -10.53
C GLY A 209 15.43 13.76 -10.98
N SER A 210 14.91 14.99 -11.04
CA SER A 210 15.73 16.18 -11.33
C SER A 210 16.71 16.49 -10.20
N PHE A 211 16.28 16.35 -8.95
CA PHE A 211 17.14 16.52 -7.77
C PHE A 211 18.29 15.51 -7.74
N GLN A 212 18.00 14.23 -7.96
CA GLN A 212 19.02 13.18 -8.00
C GLN A 212 20.08 13.46 -9.08
N ARG A 213 19.66 13.88 -10.27
CA ARG A 213 20.58 14.26 -11.36
C ARG A 213 21.46 15.46 -10.98
N GLY A 214 20.88 16.50 -10.38
CA GLY A 214 21.63 17.66 -9.91
C GLY A 214 22.64 17.31 -8.82
N LEU A 215 22.28 16.44 -7.88
CA LEU A 215 23.16 16.00 -6.80
C LEU A 215 24.33 15.16 -7.32
N ASN A 216 24.09 14.25 -8.27
CA ASN A 216 25.14 13.45 -8.90
C ASN A 216 26.13 14.34 -9.67
N ALA A 217 25.62 15.31 -10.43
CA ALA A 217 26.45 16.30 -11.12
C ALA A 217 27.30 17.13 -10.14
N TRP A 218 26.73 17.54 -9.00
CA TRP A 218 27.46 18.28 -7.96
C TRP A 218 28.53 17.43 -7.26
N ARG A 219 28.28 16.13 -7.05
CA ARG A 219 29.25 15.21 -6.45
C ARG A 219 30.41 14.84 -7.38
N GLY A 220 30.35 15.25 -8.65
CA GLY A 220 31.36 14.90 -9.65
C GLY A 220 31.29 13.44 -10.10
N ASP A 221 30.18 12.74 -9.81
CA ASP A 221 29.91 11.41 -10.36
C ASP A 221 29.43 11.58 -11.82
N GLU A 222 30.33 12.02 -12.71
CA GLU A 222 30.11 12.04 -14.17
C GLU A 222 30.19 10.62 -14.80
N ALA A 223 30.04 9.58 -14.00
CA ALA A 223 29.98 8.21 -14.50
C ALA A 223 28.53 7.81 -14.77
N LEU A 224 28.24 7.61 -16.06
CA LEU A 224 27.12 6.86 -16.67
C LEU A 224 25.95 7.72 -17.20
N GLY A 225 26.22 8.30 -18.38
CA GLY A 225 25.20 8.40 -19.44
C GLY A 225 24.89 7.05 -20.06
#